data_AF-A0A2V9C6W7-F1
#
_entry.id   AF-A0A2V9C6W7-F1
#
_cell.length_a   1.000
_cell.length_b   1.000
_cell.length_c   1.000
_cell.angle_alpha   90.00
_cell.angle_beta   90.00
_cell.angle_gamma   90.00
#
_symmetry.space_group_name_H-M   'P 1'
#
loop_
_entity.id
_entity.type
_entity.pdbx_description
1 polymer ?
#
loop_
_entity_poly.entity_id
_entity_poly.type
_entity_poly.pdbx_seq_one_letter_code
_entity_poly.pdbx_strand_id
1 'polypeptide(L)' 'MVMKSGERWHCTNAACGCSIPVETSAEAAGKNPLCACGCAMKKQNAPLVFQYLDFLRFPEPAAALREARKD' A
#
# COMPACT_ATOMS: atom_id res chain seq x y z
N MET A 1 8.80 -11.70 -13.08
CA MET A 1 7.87 -11.32 -12.00
C MET A 1 6.48 -11.35 -12.59
N VAL A 2 5.56 -12.06 -11.94
CA VAL A 2 4.16 -12.09 -12.37
C VAL A 2 3.43 -10.91 -11.72
N MET A 3 2.94 -9.99 -12.54
CA MET A 3 2.05 -8.93 -12.10
C MET A 3 0.62 -9.46 -12.17
N LYS A 4 -0.15 -9.33 -11.09
CA LYS A 4 -1.55 -9.75 -11.08
C LYS A 4 -2.45 -8.55 -11.26
N SER A 5 -3.53 -8.74 -12.01
CA SER A 5 -4.59 -7.73 -12.13
C SER A 5 -5.10 -7.35 -10.73
N GLY A 6 -5.30 -6.06 -10.50
CA GLY A 6 -5.70 -5.49 -9.21
C GLY A 6 -4.55 -5.20 -8.24
N GLU A 7 -3.31 -5.62 -8.53
CA GLU A 7 -2.16 -5.23 -7.72
C GLU A 7 -1.87 -3.73 -7.88
N ARG A 8 -1.51 -3.08 -6.77
CA ARG A 8 -1.02 -1.69 -6.79
C ARG A 8 0.48 -1.65 -6.65
N TRP A 9 1.11 -0.81 -7.45
CA TRP A 9 2.55 -0.58 -7.45
C TRP A 9 2.82 0.87 -7.15
N HIS A 10 3.81 1.14 -6.30
CA HIS A 10 4.20 2.49 -5.92
C HIS A 10 5.64 2.77 -6.33
N CYS A 11 5.93 4.01 -6.68
CA CYS A 11 7.28 4.47 -6.94
C CYS A 11 8.12 4.39 -5.65
N THR A 12 9.38 3.96 -5.75
CA THR A 12 10.31 3.96 -4.60
C THR A 12 10.88 5.34 -4.28
N ASN A 13 10.75 6.31 -5.19
CA ASN A 13 11.15 7.68 -4.94
C ASN A 13 10.11 8.38 -4.05
N ALA A 14 10.53 8.70 -2.82
CA ALA A 14 9.69 9.38 -1.83
C ALA A 14 9.19 10.75 -2.29
N ALA A 15 9.92 11.46 -3.14
CA ALA A 15 9.49 12.74 -3.69
C ALA A 15 8.41 12.57 -4.79
N CYS A 16 8.36 11.42 -5.45
CA CYS A 16 7.41 11.15 -6.53
C CYS A 16 6.08 10.62 -6.00
N GLY A 17 6.11 9.58 -5.16
CA GLY A 17 4.91 9.02 -4.51
C GLY A 17 3.84 8.43 -5.44
N CYS A 18 4.06 8.35 -6.76
CA CYS A 18 3.07 7.83 -7.70
C CYS A 18 2.69 6.37 -7.40
N SER A 19 1.41 6.04 -7.55
CA SER A 19 0.89 4.68 -7.47
C SER A 19 0.08 4.32 -8.72
N ILE A 20 0.32 3.15 -9.31
CA ILE A 20 -0.42 2.65 -10.47
C ILE A 20 -1.07 1.29 -10.15
N PRO A 21 -2.32 1.05 -10.59
CA PRO A 21 -2.90 -0.27 -10.59
C PRO A 21 -2.42 -1.10 -11.79
N VAL A 22 -2.31 -2.40 -11.62
CA VAL A 22 -2.12 -3.36 -12.71
C VAL A 22 -3.49 -3.74 -13.25
N GLU A 23 -3.81 -3.34 -14.47
CA GLU A 23 -5.10 -3.66 -15.10
C GLU A 23 -5.13 -5.11 -15.62
N THR A 24 -4.06 -5.53 -16.29
CA THR A 24 -3.93 -6.86 -16.89
C THR A 24 -2.81 -7.64 -16.23
N SER A 25 -3.06 -8.91 -15.92
CA SER A 25 -2.00 -9.78 -15.43
C SER A 25 -0.99 -10.05 -16.55
N ALA A 26 0.27 -9.75 -16.28
CA ALA A 26 1.34 -9.93 -17.26
C ALA A 26 2.58 -10.52 -16.58
N GLU A 27 3.25 -11.42 -17.28
CA GLU A 27 4.55 -11.90 -16.88
C GLU A 27 5.62 -10.96 -17.45
N ALA A 28 6.20 -10.13 -16.58
CA ALA A 28 7.36 -9.32 -16.95
C ALA A 28 8.63 -10.16 -16.76
N ALA A 29 9.58 -10.02 -17.69
CA ALA A 29 10.87 -10.72 -17.75
C ALA A 29 11.83 -10.40 -16.58
N GLY A 30 11.38 -10.63 -15.35
CA GLY A 30 12.14 -10.42 -14.12
C GLY A 30 12.35 -8.97 -13.69
N LYS A 31 11.92 -7.97 -14.47
CA LYS A 31 12.14 -6.54 -14.18
C LYS A 31 10.91 -5.86 -13.59
N ASN A 32 11.14 -5.02 -12.59
CA ASN A 32 10.12 -4.14 -12.02
C ASN A 32 9.75 -3.03 -13.03
N PRO A 33 8.50 -2.54 -13.01
CA PRO A 33 8.14 -1.40 -13.83
C PRO A 33 8.89 -0.16 -13.37
N LEU A 34 9.08 0.78 -14.29
CA LEU A 34 9.63 2.09 -14.01
C LEU A 34 8.49 3.10 -13.90
N CYS A 35 8.61 4.01 -12.94
CA CYS A 35 7.75 5.16 -12.86
C CYS A 35 8.13 6.19 -13.94
N ALA A 36 7.24 7.13 -14.24
CA ALA A 36 7.53 8.26 -15.13
C ALA A 36 8.75 9.09 -14.68
N CYS A 37 9.07 9.09 -13.38
CA CYS A 37 10.28 9.72 -12.85
C CYS A 37 11.57 8.90 -13.08
N GLY A 38 11.48 7.72 -13.70
CA GLY A 38 12.61 6.81 -13.97
C GLY A 38 12.97 5.87 -12.82
N CYS A 39 12.43 6.08 -11.61
CA CYS A 39 12.68 5.18 -10.49
C CYS A 39 11.89 3.87 -10.59
N ALA A 40 12.46 2.80 -10.03
CA ALA A 40 11.78 1.52 -9.95
C ALA A 40 10.50 1.61 -9.12
N MET A 41 9.52 0.79 -9.49
CA MET A 41 8.29 0.64 -8.72
C MET A 41 8.35 -0.66 -7.89
N LYS A 42 7.64 -0.67 -6.77
CA LYS A 42 7.51 -1.81 -5.89
C LYS A 42 6.04 -2.15 -5.68
N LYS A 43 5.73 -3.44 -5.63
CA LYS A 43 4.39 -3.93 -5.28
C LYS A 43 4.04 -3.46 -3.87
N GLN A 44 2.84 -2.90 -3.70
CA GLN A 44 2.30 -2.61 -2.38
C GLN A 44 1.99 -3.94 -1.69
N ASN A 45 2.72 -4.21 -0.61
CA ASN A 45 2.44 -5.36 0.23
C ASN A 45 1.35 -4.98 1.22
N ALA A 46 0.40 -5.89 1.44
CA ALA A 46 -0.49 -5.77 2.58
C ALA A 46 0.35 -5.71 3.87
N PRO A 47 -0.07 -4.92 4.88
CA PRO A 47 0.56 -4.96 6.19
C PRO A 47 0.58 -6.41 6.67
N LEU A 48 1.76 -6.89 7.06
CA LEU A 48 1.87 -8.21 7.69
C LEU A 48 1.20 -8.10 9.06
N VAL A 49 0.10 -8.84 9.24
CA VAL A 49 -0.56 -8.96 10.54
C VAL A 49 0.19 -10.00 11.34
N PHE A 50 1.04 -9.53 12.26
CA PHE A 50 1.77 -10.39 13.18
C PHE A 50 0.89 -10.73 14.39
N GLN A 51 0.00 -11.71 14.23
CA GLN A 51 -0.97 -12.10 15.28
C GLN A 51 -0.31 -12.40 16.63
N TYR A 52 0.91 -12.96 16.62
CA TYR A 52 1.63 -13.26 17.86
C TYR A 52 2.02 -12.00 18.67
N LEU A 53 1.99 -10.81 18.06
CA LEU A 53 2.25 -9.52 18.70
C LEU A 53 0.96 -8.79 19.09
N ASP A 54 -0.22 -9.40 18.91
CA ASP A 54 -1.50 -8.74 19.23
C ASP A 54 -1.61 -8.35 20.71
N PHE A 55 -0.85 -9.00 21.60
CA PHE A 55 -0.74 -8.61 23.02
C PHE A 55 -0.11 -7.23 23.25
N LEU A 56 0.66 -6.70 22.28
CA LEU A 56 1.23 -5.35 22.32
C LEU A 56 0.25 -4.29 21.80
N ARG A 57 -0.91 -4.69 21.28
CA ARG A 57 -1.89 -3.76 20.73
C ARG A 57 -2.54 -2.98 21.86
N PHE A 58 -2.19 -1.70 21.97
CA PHE A 58 -2.92 -0.79 22.82
C PHE A 58 -4.29 -0.54 22.19
N PRO A 59 -5.40 -0.58 22.96
CA PRO A 59 -6.67 -0.09 22.46
C PRO A 59 -6.49 1.38 22.08
N GLU A 60 -6.89 1.75 20.85
CA GLU A 60 -6.93 3.17 20.49
C GLU A 60 -7.86 3.89 21.46
N PRO A 61 -7.43 5.01 22.07
CA PRO A 61 -8.33 5.82 22.86
C PRO A 61 -9.47 6.28 21.95
N ALA A 62 -10.70 6.03 22.38
CA ALA A 62 -11.94 6.38 21.69
C ALA A 62 -12.18 7.89 21.60
N ALA A 63 -11.26 8.63 20.97
CA ALA A 63 -11.41 10.04 20.63
C ALA A 63 -11.45 10.11 19.09
N ALA A 64 -12.59 10.19 18.42
CA ALA A 64 -13.65 11.13 18.67
C ALA A 64 -15.00 10.63 18.13
N LEU A 65 -15.89 10.18 19.02
CA LEU A 65 -17.33 10.29 18.78
C LEU A 65 -17.69 11.79 18.85
N ARG A 66 -17.32 12.54 17.81
CA ARG A 66 -17.90 13.86 17.53
C ARG A 66 -19.30 13.65 16.96
N GLU A 67 -20.18 13.07 17.77
CA GLU A 67 -21.60 13.35 17.63
C GLU A 67 -21.85 14.68 18.35
N ALA A 68 -22.03 15.71 17.53
CA ALA A 68 -22.49 17.03 17.91
C ALA A 68 -23.94 16.95 18.44
N ARG A 69 -24.15 16.30 19.58
CA ARG A 69 -25.36 16.44 20.40
C ARG A 69 -25.17 17.61 21.37
N LYS A 70 -25.34 18.83 20.85
CA LYS A 70 -25.99 19.94 21.56
C LYS A 70 -26.15 21.12 20.59
N ASP A 71 -27.30 21.19 19.93
CA ASP A 71 -28.01 22.45 19.73
C ASP A 71 -29.24 22.37 20.64
#